data_AF-A0A5J4UM15-F1
#
_entry.id   AF-A0A5J4UM15-F1
#
_cell.length_a   1.000
_cell.length_b   1.000
_cell.length_c   1.000
_cell.angle_alpha   90.00
_cell.angle_beta   90.00
_cell.angle_gamma   90.00
#
_symmetry.space_group_name_H-M   'P 1'
#
loop_
_entity.id
_entity.type
_entity.pdbx_description
1 polymer ?
#
loop_
_entity_poly.entity_id
_entity_poly.type
_entity_poly.pdbx_seq_one_letter_code
_entity_poly.pdbx_strand_id
1 'polypeptide(L)'
;MKFIIIALIAISFSQLDQFSRLYYKYGEINKKGILTLNATYAKDPSYIEDVYESVIDYKLLQKKTKADDQYFYTKWENIEDIQNSETSYPLTELETNCKNVALIHQSGLYGLVGFTLQALTKAQYAPSISYWIKNCPNKVKYDNIEDKFKEQFKDKIIEQTCEYEEILDYLSFGLHKGGVSSSKCISNSIIPDYIQYCEDNSKISTELKGYRIGYIRQCNSDTIKELILRFGAILIDEMVIVGWKQINNESYWIDAIKDDQEYKYTGAIVPMDIVKKCHGGYVLFKFPSRFNMIGLILGIIFGVLFGSVIIMAIIEFMICVCCFDNMNCCECCECCSCCECACCQCKCNGPQIFPQILPANGIIRDLSVAGECAKSMQD
;
A
#
# COMPACT_ATOMS: atom_id res chain seq x y z
N MET A 1 -31.34 26.09 -11.65
CA MET A 1 -30.47 26.46 -10.50
C MET A 1 -29.89 25.23 -9.77
N LYS A 2 -30.69 24.24 -9.34
CA LYS A 2 -30.17 23.03 -8.65
C LYS A 2 -29.17 22.19 -9.46
N PHE A 3 -29.33 22.09 -10.79
CA PHE A 3 -28.37 21.37 -11.66
C PHE A 3 -27.01 22.06 -11.79
N ILE A 4 -26.96 23.39 -11.68
CA ILE A 4 -25.70 24.16 -11.72
C ILE A 4 -24.89 23.90 -10.44
N ILE A 5 -25.55 23.78 -9.29
CA ILE A 5 -24.90 23.46 -8.01
C ILE A 5 -24.29 22.05 -8.04
N ILE A 6 -25.02 21.05 -8.55
CA ILE A 6 -24.51 19.67 -8.66
C ILE A 6 -23.35 19.58 -9.67
N ALA A 7 -23.44 20.29 -10.80
CA ALA A 7 -22.35 20.35 -11.78
C ALA A 7 -21.09 21.03 -11.22
N LEU A 8 -21.24 22.13 -10.47
CA LEU A 8 -20.11 22.81 -9.82
C LEU A 8 -19.47 21.94 -8.73
N ILE A 9 -20.28 21.20 -7.96
CA ILE A 9 -19.79 20.22 -7.00
C ILE A 9 -18.99 19.11 -7.72
N ALA A 10 -19.53 18.53 -8.80
CA ALA A 10 -18.83 17.49 -9.57
C ALA A 10 -17.52 17.98 -10.22
N ILE A 11 -17.51 19.20 -10.78
CA ILE A 11 -16.32 19.81 -11.37
C ILE A 11 -15.26 20.09 -10.28
N SER A 12 -15.68 20.56 -9.10
CA SER A 12 -14.76 20.77 -7.96
C SER A 12 -14.09 19.48 -7.48
N PHE A 13 -14.79 18.34 -7.54
CA PHE A 13 -14.19 17.04 -7.24
C PHE A 13 -13.25 16.54 -8.35
N SER A 14 -13.51 16.87 -9.62
CA SER A 14 -12.66 16.43 -10.73
C SER A 14 -11.27 17.07 -10.75
N GLN A 15 -11.12 18.31 -10.27
CA GLN A 15 -9.81 18.98 -10.18
C GLN A 15 -8.96 18.46 -9.02
N LEU A 16 -9.55 17.80 -8.02
CA LEU A 16 -8.82 17.12 -6.95
C LEU A 16 -8.10 15.84 -7.43
N ASP A 17 -8.53 15.22 -8.54
CA ASP A 17 -8.11 13.84 -8.90
C ASP A 17 -6.67 13.72 -9.45
N GLN A 18 -6.09 14.79 -10.01
CA GLN A 18 -4.71 14.76 -10.53
C GLN A 18 -3.64 15.14 -9.49
N PHE A 19 -3.97 16.01 -8.53
CA PHE A 19 -3.03 16.47 -7.49
C PHE A 19 -2.98 15.55 -6.27
N SER A 20 -3.78 14.47 -6.26
CA SER A 20 -3.97 13.59 -5.11
C SER A 20 -3.33 12.21 -5.30
N ARG A 21 -2.30 12.06 -6.14
CA ARG A 21 -1.67 10.75 -6.39
C ARG A 21 -0.24 10.69 -5.86
N LEU A 22 0.06 9.64 -5.10
CA LEU A 22 1.39 9.26 -4.64
C LEU A 22 1.94 8.18 -5.54
N TYR A 23 3.02 8.48 -6.26
CA TYR A 23 3.69 7.57 -7.18
C TYR A 23 4.84 6.85 -6.48
N TYR A 24 5.00 5.55 -6.71
CA TYR A 24 6.12 4.78 -6.19
C TYR A 24 6.33 3.49 -6.98
N LYS A 25 7.54 2.93 -6.90
CA LYS A 25 7.85 1.62 -7.50
C LYS A 25 7.34 0.47 -6.64
N TYR A 26 6.59 -0.45 -7.24
CA TYR A 26 6.14 -1.66 -6.56
C TYR A 26 7.22 -2.75 -6.60
N GLY A 27 7.37 -3.49 -5.49
CA GLY A 27 8.32 -4.59 -5.37
C GLY A 27 8.57 -4.97 -3.92
N GLU A 28 9.09 -6.17 -3.68
CA GLU A 28 9.34 -6.71 -2.34
C GLU A 28 10.76 -7.23 -2.20
N ILE A 29 11.37 -6.98 -1.02
CA ILE A 29 12.67 -7.56 -0.64
C ILE A 29 12.41 -8.84 0.13
N ASN A 30 12.89 -9.97 -0.40
CA ASN A 30 12.78 -11.24 0.31
C ASN A 30 13.80 -11.38 1.46
N LYS A 31 13.74 -12.48 2.22
CA LYS A 31 14.64 -12.75 3.36
C LYS A 31 16.14 -12.80 2.98
N LYS A 32 16.47 -13.05 1.70
CA LYS A 32 17.84 -13.09 1.18
C LYS A 32 18.36 -11.72 0.73
N GLY A 33 17.55 -10.66 0.82
CA GLY A 33 17.91 -9.32 0.37
C GLY A 33 17.65 -9.06 -1.11
N ILE A 34 16.96 -9.96 -1.81
CA ILE A 34 16.67 -9.80 -3.24
C ILE A 34 15.37 -9.02 -3.40
N LEU A 35 15.44 -7.86 -4.03
CA LEU A 35 14.29 -7.10 -4.51
C LEU A 35 13.83 -7.67 -5.85
N THR A 36 12.52 -7.90 -5.97
CA THR A 36 11.90 -8.30 -7.24
C THR A 36 10.96 -7.21 -7.72
N LEU A 37 11.19 -6.70 -8.93
CA LEU A 37 10.39 -5.66 -9.57
C LEU A 37 9.56 -6.24 -10.70
N ASN A 38 8.32 -5.77 -10.83
CA ASN A 38 7.44 -6.18 -11.92
C ASN A 38 7.75 -5.36 -13.18
N ALA A 39 8.13 -6.03 -14.27
CA ALA A 39 8.50 -5.41 -15.54
C ALA A 39 7.49 -5.69 -16.68
N THR A 40 6.23 -6.00 -16.36
CA THR A 40 5.18 -6.42 -17.33
C THR A 40 5.10 -5.54 -18.59
N TYR A 41 5.28 -4.22 -18.45
CA TYR A 41 5.18 -3.26 -19.56
C TYR A 41 6.48 -2.48 -19.83
N ALA A 42 7.55 -2.84 -19.12
CA ALA A 42 8.82 -2.13 -19.21
C ALA A 42 9.62 -2.65 -20.42
N LYS A 43 10.04 -1.73 -21.28
CA LYS A 43 10.93 -2.05 -22.40
C LYS A 43 12.40 -2.12 -21.97
N ASP A 44 12.74 -1.42 -20.90
CA ASP A 44 14.08 -1.34 -20.31
C ASP A 44 13.96 -1.14 -18.77
N PRO A 45 14.93 -1.61 -17.96
CA PRO A 45 14.88 -1.52 -16.49
C PRO A 45 14.67 -0.12 -15.92
N SER A 46 15.09 0.93 -16.63
CA SER A 46 14.87 2.32 -16.20
C SER A 46 13.41 2.77 -16.31
N TYR A 47 12.60 2.10 -17.12
CA TYR A 47 11.18 2.41 -17.40
C TYR A 47 10.20 1.51 -16.66
N ILE A 48 10.58 1.01 -15.48
CA ILE A 48 9.62 0.33 -14.60
C ILE A 48 8.58 1.34 -14.14
N GLU A 49 7.32 1.05 -14.47
CA GLU A 49 6.19 1.94 -14.22
C GLU A 49 5.94 2.12 -12.71
N ASP A 50 5.69 3.37 -12.32
CA ASP A 50 5.20 3.67 -10.98
C ASP A 50 3.76 3.19 -10.84
N VAL A 51 3.45 2.59 -9.70
CA VAL A 51 2.06 2.48 -9.25
C VAL A 51 1.69 3.76 -8.49
N TYR A 52 0.39 3.99 -8.32
CA TYR A 52 -0.09 5.15 -7.58
C TYR A 52 -1.15 4.81 -6.56
N GLU A 53 -1.20 5.60 -5.49
CA GLU A 53 -2.22 5.56 -4.44
C GLU A 53 -2.85 6.95 -4.30
N SER A 54 -4.11 7.01 -3.88
CA SER A 54 -4.75 8.29 -3.62
C SER A 54 -4.36 8.85 -2.25
N VAL A 55 -3.92 10.09 -2.20
CA VAL A 55 -3.57 10.83 -0.97
C VAL A 55 -4.74 10.85 0.01
N ILE A 56 -5.97 11.00 -0.50
CA ILE A 56 -7.18 11.09 0.34
C ILE A 56 -7.54 9.78 1.04
N ASP A 57 -6.97 8.64 0.60
CA ASP A 57 -7.18 7.33 1.24
C ASP A 57 -6.39 7.17 2.55
N TYR A 58 -5.41 8.05 2.79
CA TYR A 58 -4.62 8.07 4.02
C TYR A 58 -5.33 8.88 5.09
N LYS A 59 -5.23 8.47 6.36
CA LYS A 59 -5.91 9.18 7.46
C LYS A 59 -5.16 10.47 7.80
N LEU A 60 -5.90 11.51 8.18
CA LEU A 60 -5.32 12.70 8.82
C LEU A 60 -4.61 12.31 10.13
N LEU A 61 -3.45 12.91 10.38
CA LEU A 61 -2.69 12.77 11.63
C LEU A 61 -3.47 13.33 12.81
N GLN A 62 -4.12 14.48 12.60
CA GLN A 62 -4.96 15.16 13.60
C GLN A 62 -6.37 15.35 13.05
N LYS A 63 -7.36 14.67 13.65
CA LYS A 63 -8.75 14.65 13.14
C LYS A 63 -9.45 16.01 13.10
N LYS A 64 -9.00 16.98 13.88
CA LYS A 64 -9.66 18.28 14.03
C LYS A 64 -9.06 19.37 13.16
N THR A 65 -7.90 19.13 12.59
CA THR A 65 -7.15 20.11 11.80
C THR A 65 -7.55 20.02 10.34
N LYS A 66 -7.58 21.17 9.67
CA LYS A 66 -7.93 21.32 8.26
C LYS A 66 -6.90 22.17 7.52
N ALA A 67 -6.87 22.04 6.19
CA ALA A 67 -5.96 22.81 5.35
C ALA A 67 -6.28 24.33 5.34
N ASP A 68 -7.50 24.73 5.68
CA ASP A 68 -7.91 26.13 5.82
C ASP A 68 -7.62 26.73 7.20
N ASP A 69 -7.09 25.94 8.15
CA ASP A 69 -6.65 26.47 9.44
C ASP A 69 -5.51 27.48 9.24
N GLN A 70 -5.53 28.56 10.02
CA GLN A 70 -4.54 29.63 9.93
C GLN A 70 -3.14 29.18 10.36
N TYR A 71 -3.04 28.09 11.10
CA TYR A 71 -1.80 27.57 11.65
C TYR A 71 -1.85 26.06 11.73
N PHE A 72 -0.80 25.42 11.25
CA PHE A 72 -0.51 24.02 11.56
C PHE A 72 0.98 23.82 11.65
N TYR A 73 1.40 23.09 12.66
CA TYR A 73 2.78 22.72 12.83
C TYR A 73 2.86 21.33 13.43
N THR A 74 3.72 20.49 12.87
CA THR A 74 3.84 19.09 13.28
C THR A 74 4.43 18.99 14.68
N LYS A 75 3.57 18.94 15.70
CA LYS A 75 3.86 18.61 17.12
C LYS A 75 4.79 19.59 17.87
N TRP A 76 5.59 20.37 17.19
CA TRP A 76 6.43 21.42 17.76
C TRP A 76 5.58 22.66 18.09
N GLU A 77 6.06 23.46 19.05
CA GLU A 77 5.37 24.67 19.50
C GLU A 77 6.05 25.92 18.92
N ASN A 78 7.35 25.84 18.61
CA ASN A 78 8.13 26.95 18.07
C ASN A 78 9.04 26.52 16.91
N ILE A 79 9.36 27.46 16.03
CA ILE A 79 10.29 27.29 14.90
C ILE A 79 11.70 26.96 15.42
N GLU A 80 12.05 27.47 16.60
CA GLU A 80 13.30 27.13 17.30
C GLU A 80 13.40 25.64 17.64
N ASP A 81 12.29 24.91 17.68
CA ASP A 81 12.32 23.46 17.93
C ASP A 81 12.97 22.70 16.76
N ILE A 82 12.97 23.27 15.54
CA ILE A 82 13.65 22.69 14.38
C ILE A 82 15.15 22.64 14.66
N GLN A 83 15.79 23.79 14.83
CA GLN A 83 17.24 23.90 15.06
C GLN A 83 17.72 23.16 16.32
N ASN A 84 16.85 22.98 17.31
CA ASN A 84 17.15 22.26 18.54
C ASN A 84 16.99 20.73 18.42
N SER A 85 16.38 20.23 17.35
CA SER A 85 16.18 18.79 17.15
C SER A 85 17.47 18.09 16.73
N GLU A 86 17.65 16.83 17.14
CA GLU A 86 18.83 16.05 16.75
C GLU A 86 18.99 15.90 15.22
N THR A 87 17.89 15.94 14.46
CA THR A 87 17.94 15.93 12.97
C THR A 87 18.60 17.19 12.41
N SER A 88 18.63 18.27 13.19
CA SER A 88 19.13 19.57 12.72
C SER A 88 20.58 19.82 13.10
N TYR A 89 21.20 18.97 13.91
CA TYR A 89 22.60 19.10 14.26
C TYR A 89 23.51 18.83 13.06
N PRO A 90 24.66 19.52 12.97
CA PRO A 90 25.61 19.32 11.87
C PRO A 90 26.12 17.88 11.87
N LEU A 91 26.22 17.29 10.68
CA LEU A 91 26.94 16.02 10.52
C LEU A 91 28.42 16.20 10.87
N THR A 92 29.01 15.19 11.52
CA THR A 92 30.44 15.15 11.81
C THR A 92 31.27 14.88 10.56
N GLU A 93 32.56 15.23 10.58
CA GLU A 93 33.48 14.96 9.46
C GLU A 93 33.47 13.48 9.02
N LEU A 94 33.47 12.56 9.99
CA LEU A 94 33.40 11.12 9.70
C LEU A 94 32.09 10.70 9.03
N GLU A 95 30.97 11.33 9.39
CA GLU A 95 29.68 11.08 8.72
C GLU A 95 29.66 11.66 7.31
N THR A 96 30.21 12.86 7.11
CA THR A 96 30.32 13.47 5.78
C THR A 96 31.27 12.71 4.85
N ASN A 97 32.27 12.01 5.40
CA ASN A 97 33.15 11.13 4.63
C ASN A 97 32.43 9.87 4.12
N CYS A 98 31.29 9.49 4.69
CA CYS A 98 30.43 8.48 4.10
C CYS A 98 29.58 9.14 3.01
N LYS A 99 30.03 9.07 1.75
CA LYS A 99 29.47 9.83 0.62
C LYS A 99 27.94 9.72 0.49
N ASN A 100 27.38 8.51 0.60
CA ASN A 100 25.93 8.32 0.54
C ASN A 100 25.15 9.00 1.68
N VAL A 101 25.75 9.18 2.87
CA VAL A 101 25.15 9.96 3.96
C VAL A 101 25.10 11.43 3.59
N ALA A 102 26.21 11.98 3.09
CA ALA A 102 26.29 13.35 2.63
C ALA A 102 25.27 13.63 1.50
N LEU A 103 25.15 12.74 0.52
CA LEU A 103 24.18 12.86 -0.58
C LEU A 103 22.72 12.79 -0.10
N ILE A 104 22.40 11.92 0.87
CA ILE A 104 21.06 11.84 1.45
C ILE A 104 20.74 13.09 2.28
N HIS A 105 21.73 13.69 2.93
CA HIS A 105 21.57 14.98 3.58
C HIS A 105 21.33 16.11 2.58
N GLN A 106 22.19 16.22 1.57
CA GLN A 106 22.12 17.24 0.51
C GLN A 106 20.84 17.15 -0.33
N SER A 107 20.31 15.95 -0.55
CA SER A 107 19.01 15.80 -1.24
C SER A 107 17.81 16.20 -0.38
N GLY A 108 18.00 16.55 0.89
CA GLY A 108 16.90 16.84 1.84
C GLY A 108 16.17 15.60 2.36
N LEU A 109 16.49 14.40 1.88
CA LEU A 109 15.87 13.15 2.35
C LEU A 109 16.19 12.86 3.82
N TYR A 110 17.38 13.24 4.30
CA TYR A 110 17.72 13.16 5.72
C TYR A 110 16.74 13.97 6.59
N GLY A 111 16.51 15.24 6.21
CA GLY A 111 15.55 16.11 6.87
C GLY A 111 14.12 15.58 6.76
N LEU A 112 13.69 15.16 5.56
CA LEU A 112 12.37 14.55 5.34
C LEU A 112 12.11 13.41 6.31
N VAL A 113 13.06 12.49 6.45
CA VAL A 113 12.93 11.32 7.34
C VAL A 113 12.93 11.75 8.80
N GLY A 114 13.88 12.57 9.23
CA GLY A 114 14.01 12.96 10.63
C GLY A 114 12.84 13.81 11.13
N PHE A 115 12.36 14.76 10.33
CA PHE A 115 11.20 15.58 10.70
C PHE A 115 9.88 14.81 10.59
N THR A 116 9.74 13.88 9.63
CA THR A 116 8.58 12.97 9.59
C THR A 116 8.56 12.03 10.78
N LEU A 117 9.72 11.50 11.19
CA LEU A 117 9.85 10.66 12.39
C LEU A 117 9.31 11.40 13.62
N GLN A 118 9.71 12.66 13.79
CA GLN A 118 9.26 13.50 14.92
C GLN A 118 7.76 13.83 14.85
N ALA A 119 7.24 14.07 13.64
CA ALA A 119 5.82 14.33 13.42
C ALA A 119 4.91 13.12 13.72
N LEU A 120 5.36 11.91 13.34
CA LEU A 120 4.54 10.70 13.39
C LEU A 120 4.72 9.86 14.65
N THR A 121 5.83 10.05 15.37
CA THR A 121 6.19 9.16 16.49
C THR A 121 6.52 9.95 17.77
N LYS A 122 6.98 9.23 18.80
CA LYS A 122 7.55 9.85 20.01
C LYS A 122 9.09 9.92 19.95
N ALA A 123 9.70 9.35 18.92
CA ALA A 123 11.14 9.38 18.75
C ALA A 123 11.62 10.79 18.40
N GLN A 124 12.71 11.20 19.03
CA GLN A 124 13.38 12.48 18.85
C GLN A 124 14.88 12.22 18.68
N TYR A 125 15.24 11.59 17.57
CA TYR A 125 16.64 11.28 17.28
C TYR A 125 16.97 11.55 15.81
N ALA A 126 18.25 11.79 15.54
CA ALA A 126 18.80 11.83 14.18
C ALA A 126 18.71 10.46 13.49
N PRO A 127 18.26 10.39 12.23
CA PRO A 127 18.14 9.11 11.52
C PRO A 127 19.52 8.51 11.19
N SER A 128 19.66 7.19 11.43
CA SER A 128 20.80 6.41 10.95
C SER A 128 20.58 6.01 9.49
N ILE A 129 21.24 6.75 8.60
CA ILE A 129 21.32 6.45 7.17
C ILE A 129 22.09 5.16 6.93
N SER A 130 23.12 4.87 7.73
CA SER A 130 23.85 3.60 7.64
C SER A 130 22.96 2.39 7.90
N TYR A 131 22.11 2.46 8.94
CA TYR A 131 21.12 1.42 9.21
C TYR A 131 20.12 1.29 8.05
N TRP A 132 19.68 2.42 7.48
CA TRP A 132 18.75 2.44 6.37
C TRP A 132 19.32 1.80 5.09
N ILE A 133 20.54 2.19 4.69
CA ILE A 133 21.27 1.61 3.56
C ILE A 133 21.48 0.10 3.79
N LYS A 134 21.82 -0.32 5.01
CA LYS A 134 22.01 -1.75 5.31
C LYS A 134 20.73 -2.59 5.14
N ASN A 135 19.56 -1.96 5.24
CA ASN A 135 18.27 -2.60 5.01
C ASN A 135 17.80 -2.58 3.55
N CYS A 136 18.49 -1.88 2.65
CA CYS A 136 18.23 -1.90 1.22
C CYS A 136 18.48 -3.30 0.60
N PRO A 137 18.07 -3.58 -0.65
CA PRO A 137 18.39 -4.85 -1.29
C PRO A 137 19.89 -4.99 -1.56
N ASN A 138 20.36 -6.24 -1.61
CA ASN A 138 21.70 -6.59 -2.09
C ASN A 138 21.71 -7.06 -3.56
N LYS A 139 20.51 -7.27 -4.12
CA LYS A 139 20.30 -7.74 -5.48
C LYS A 139 18.93 -7.32 -5.99
N VAL A 140 18.83 -6.95 -7.25
CA VAL A 140 17.58 -6.64 -7.95
C VAL A 140 17.35 -7.66 -9.06
N LYS A 141 16.11 -8.15 -9.13
CA LYS A 141 15.59 -9.04 -10.17
C LYS A 141 14.33 -8.45 -10.77
N TYR A 142 14.00 -8.91 -11.97
CA TYR A 142 12.84 -8.46 -12.72
C TYR A 142 11.98 -9.65 -13.13
N ASP A 143 10.67 -9.55 -12.89
CA ASP A 143 9.67 -10.55 -13.24
C ASP A 143 8.76 -10.04 -14.36
N ASN A 144 8.05 -10.96 -15.03
CA ASN A 144 7.08 -10.68 -16.09
C ASN A 144 7.64 -9.92 -17.30
N ILE A 145 8.91 -10.13 -17.63
CA ILE A 145 9.55 -9.50 -18.79
C ILE A 145 9.05 -10.15 -20.08
N GLU A 146 8.63 -9.36 -21.07
CA GLU A 146 8.34 -9.86 -22.41
C GLU A 146 9.59 -10.50 -23.05
N ASP A 147 9.42 -11.62 -23.76
CA ASP A 147 10.54 -12.40 -24.32
C ASP A 147 11.56 -11.57 -25.11
N LYS A 148 11.05 -10.63 -25.92
CA LYS A 148 11.88 -9.76 -26.77
C LYS A 148 12.76 -8.77 -26.01
N PHE A 149 12.52 -8.55 -24.71
CA PHE A 149 13.29 -7.63 -23.87
C PHE A 149 14.14 -8.34 -22.82
N LYS A 150 14.05 -9.67 -22.66
CA LYS A 150 14.76 -10.43 -21.61
C LYS A 150 16.28 -10.15 -21.54
N GLU A 151 16.93 -9.93 -22.68
CA GLU A 151 18.37 -9.64 -22.72
C GLU A 151 18.77 -8.30 -22.09
N GLN A 152 17.83 -7.35 -21.99
CA GLN A 152 18.03 -6.02 -21.41
C GLN A 152 17.88 -6.03 -19.88
N PHE A 153 17.08 -6.97 -19.34
CA PHE A 153 16.81 -7.08 -17.92
C PHE A 153 17.77 -8.05 -17.24
N LYS A 154 18.96 -7.55 -16.92
CA LYS A 154 19.98 -8.31 -16.18
C LYS A 154 19.85 -8.09 -14.68
N ASP A 155 19.96 -9.18 -13.92
CA ASP A 155 20.10 -9.12 -12.46
C ASP A 155 21.20 -8.12 -12.07
N LYS A 156 20.90 -7.24 -11.12
CA LYS A 156 21.84 -6.21 -10.64
C LYS A 156 22.27 -6.54 -9.21
N ILE A 157 23.58 -6.57 -8.96
CA ILE A 157 24.12 -6.62 -7.60
C ILE A 157 24.13 -5.19 -7.07
N ILE A 158 23.65 -5.02 -5.85
CA ILE A 158 23.55 -3.71 -5.20
C ILE A 158 24.46 -3.75 -3.97
N GLU A 159 25.52 -2.94 -4.00
CA GLU A 159 26.45 -2.85 -2.89
C GLU A 159 25.91 -1.90 -1.81
N GLN A 160 26.05 -2.31 -0.55
CA GLN A 160 25.59 -1.53 0.60
C GLN A 160 26.79 -0.86 1.25
N THR A 161 27.35 0.15 0.58
CA THR A 161 28.57 0.84 1.00
C THR A 161 28.35 2.35 1.05
N CYS A 162 29.32 3.08 1.59
CA CYS A 162 29.30 4.54 1.59
C CYS A 162 29.44 5.13 0.18
N GLU A 163 30.03 4.39 -0.77
CA GLU A 163 30.44 4.92 -2.08
C GLU A 163 29.51 4.53 -3.24
N TYR A 164 28.73 3.46 -3.09
CA TYR A 164 27.89 2.93 -4.17
C TYR A 164 26.60 3.74 -4.31
N GLU A 165 26.61 4.77 -5.17
CA GLU A 165 25.49 5.71 -5.34
C GLU A 165 24.18 5.07 -5.81
N GLU A 166 24.24 3.99 -6.60
CA GLU A 166 23.03 3.36 -7.14
C GLU A 166 22.13 2.75 -6.05
N ILE A 167 22.61 2.63 -4.80
CA ILE A 167 21.78 2.26 -3.65
C ILE A 167 20.66 3.28 -3.38
N LEU A 168 20.88 4.54 -3.75
CA LEU A 168 19.95 5.65 -3.47
C LEU A 168 18.59 5.44 -4.14
N ASP A 169 18.58 4.78 -5.31
CA ASP A 169 17.35 4.40 -6.05
C ASP A 169 16.48 3.38 -5.28
N TYR A 170 17.04 2.73 -4.26
CA TYR A 170 16.38 1.64 -3.53
C TYR A 170 16.06 1.97 -2.07
N LEU A 171 16.30 3.21 -1.63
CA LEU A 171 16.05 3.67 -0.27
C LEU A 171 14.60 3.43 0.18
N SER A 172 13.63 3.66 -0.71
CA SER A 172 12.20 3.42 -0.41
C SER A 172 11.93 1.97 0.03
N PHE A 173 12.61 0.99 -0.56
CA PHE A 173 12.46 -0.42 -0.18
C PHE A 173 13.20 -0.75 1.13
N GLY A 174 14.37 -0.14 1.36
CA GLY A 174 15.09 -0.23 2.63
C GLY A 174 14.26 0.29 3.80
N LEU A 175 13.58 1.43 3.61
CA LEU A 175 12.69 2.03 4.61
C LEU A 175 11.52 1.10 4.92
N HIS A 176 10.92 0.52 3.88
CA HIS A 176 9.81 -0.41 4.04
C HIS A 176 10.22 -1.65 4.84
N LYS A 177 11.39 -2.23 4.55
CA LYS A 177 11.87 -3.45 5.20
C LYS A 177 12.35 -3.22 6.64
N GLY A 178 13.19 -2.21 6.85
CA GLY A 178 13.93 -1.98 8.10
C GLY A 178 13.39 -0.85 8.96
N GLY A 179 12.71 0.13 8.37
CA GLY A 179 12.45 1.40 9.03
C GLY A 179 13.74 2.20 9.23
N VAL A 180 13.76 3.01 10.28
CA VAL A 180 14.87 3.91 10.64
C VAL A 180 15.22 3.75 12.10
N SER A 181 16.52 3.66 12.40
CA SER A 181 17.09 3.66 13.76
C SER A 181 17.77 5.00 14.07
N SER A 182 18.17 5.22 15.32
CA SER A 182 18.96 6.38 15.72
C SER A 182 20.41 6.28 15.24
N SER A 183 20.99 7.40 14.81
CA SER A 183 22.43 7.51 14.52
C SER A 183 23.31 7.27 15.75
N LYS A 184 22.78 7.43 16.97
CA LYS A 184 23.46 7.04 18.22
C LYS A 184 23.53 5.52 18.42
N CYS A 185 22.60 4.77 17.83
CA CYS A 185 22.58 3.31 17.90
C CYS A 185 23.51 2.70 16.84
N ILE A 186 23.42 3.22 15.60
CA ILE A 186 24.27 2.82 14.46
C ILE A 186 24.80 4.11 13.82
N SER A 187 26.10 4.38 13.96
CA SER A 187 26.72 5.59 13.43
C SER A 187 26.58 5.74 11.91
N ASN A 188 26.47 6.99 11.45
CA ASN A 188 26.52 7.34 10.03
C ASN A 188 27.95 7.41 9.47
N SER A 189 29.00 7.14 10.26
CA SER A 189 30.39 7.12 9.79
C SER A 189 30.74 5.94 8.89
N ILE A 190 29.99 4.84 8.99
CA ILE A 190 30.25 3.60 8.22
C ILE A 190 28.97 2.79 8.02
N ILE A 191 28.85 2.09 6.89
CA ILE A 191 27.81 1.07 6.73
C ILE A 191 28.26 -0.23 7.41
N PRO A 192 27.57 -0.71 8.46
CA PRO A 192 28.01 -1.90 9.19
C PRO A 192 27.84 -3.19 8.38
N ASP A 193 28.71 -4.17 8.63
CA ASP A 193 28.59 -5.50 8.02
C ASP A 193 27.36 -6.26 8.54
N TYR A 194 27.00 -6.06 9.81
CA TYR A 194 25.89 -6.73 10.48
C TYR A 194 25.10 -5.74 11.35
N ILE A 195 23.77 -5.87 11.35
CA ILE A 195 22.85 -5.03 12.14
C ILE A 195 21.99 -5.89 13.05
N GLN A 196 22.52 -6.21 14.23
CA GLN A 196 21.78 -7.00 15.24
C GLN A 196 21.56 -6.22 16.53
N TYR A 197 22.56 -5.46 16.96
CA TYR A 197 22.56 -4.64 18.16
C TYR A 197 23.11 -3.25 17.84
N CYS A 198 22.79 -2.29 18.70
CA CYS A 198 23.45 -0.99 18.70
C CYS A 198 24.91 -1.13 19.15
N GLU A 199 25.70 -0.07 18.97
CA GLU A 199 27.11 -0.02 19.40
C GLU A 199 27.29 -0.26 20.91
N ASP A 200 26.28 0.05 21.73
CA ASP A 200 26.24 -0.21 23.17
C ASP A 200 25.71 -1.63 23.54
N ASN A 201 25.57 -2.52 22.55
CA ASN A 201 24.95 -3.85 22.66
C ASN A 201 23.45 -3.87 23.01
N SER A 202 22.77 -2.72 23.03
CA SER A 202 21.33 -2.69 23.20
C SER A 202 20.59 -3.17 21.95
N LYS A 203 19.31 -3.52 22.11
CA LYS A 203 18.47 -3.95 20.99
C LYS A 203 18.15 -2.74 20.12
N ILE A 204 18.33 -2.89 18.80
CA ILE A 204 17.96 -1.88 17.82
C ILE A 204 16.44 -1.60 17.91
N SER A 205 16.10 -0.34 18.16
CA SER A 205 14.74 0.18 18.07
C SER A 205 14.56 0.81 16.70
N THR A 206 13.44 0.52 16.04
CA THR A 206 13.15 1.06 14.71
C THR A 206 11.78 1.68 14.64
N GLU A 207 11.71 2.82 13.98
CA GLU A 207 10.48 3.52 13.65
C GLU A 207 10.28 3.55 12.14
N LEU A 208 9.08 3.93 11.68
CA LEU A 208 8.73 4.05 10.25
C LEU A 208 8.91 2.75 9.44
N LYS A 209 9.00 1.59 10.10
CA LYS A 209 9.00 0.30 9.40
C LYS A 209 7.68 0.10 8.63
N GLY A 210 7.79 -0.35 7.38
CA GLY A 210 6.66 -0.47 6.47
C GLY A 210 6.28 0.84 5.76
N TYR A 211 7.03 1.92 5.95
CA TYR A 211 6.83 3.14 5.16
C TYR A 211 7.62 3.09 3.85
N ARG A 212 7.19 3.88 2.87
CA ARG A 212 7.89 4.09 1.60
C ARG A 212 8.04 5.57 1.34
N ILE A 213 9.03 5.91 0.51
CA ILE A 213 9.12 7.22 -0.13
C ILE A 213 8.15 7.22 -1.30
N GLY A 214 7.20 8.15 -1.29
CA GLY A 214 6.25 8.40 -2.38
C GLY A 214 6.58 9.73 -3.04
N TYR A 215 6.52 9.75 -4.38
CA TYR A 215 6.75 10.92 -5.20
C TYR A 215 5.43 11.56 -5.63
N ILE A 216 5.44 12.88 -5.76
CA ILE A 216 4.31 13.71 -6.14
C ILE A 216 4.76 14.53 -7.33
N ARG A 217 4.04 14.47 -8.44
CA ARG A 217 4.46 15.10 -9.71
C ARG A 217 4.10 16.57 -9.81
N GLN A 218 3.00 16.97 -9.18
CA GLN A 218 2.52 18.35 -9.20
C GLN A 218 1.74 18.59 -7.92
N CYS A 219 1.91 19.75 -7.32
CA CYS A 219 1.08 20.18 -6.20
C CYS A 219 0.97 21.70 -6.14
N ASN A 220 -0.09 22.15 -5.48
CA ASN A 220 -0.31 23.54 -5.10
C ASN A 220 -0.28 23.65 -3.56
N SER A 221 -0.42 24.86 -3.03
CA SER A 221 -0.38 25.11 -1.58
C SER A 221 -1.41 24.26 -0.81
N ASP A 222 -2.63 24.12 -1.31
CA ASP A 222 -3.67 23.33 -0.64
C ASP A 222 -3.31 21.83 -0.61
N THR A 223 -2.75 21.32 -1.69
CA THR A 223 -2.26 19.94 -1.77
C THR A 223 -1.11 19.72 -0.79
N ILE A 224 -0.15 20.65 -0.71
CA ILE A 224 0.96 20.58 0.25
C ILE A 224 0.43 20.53 1.69
N LYS A 225 -0.56 21.36 2.03
CA LYS A 225 -1.20 21.30 3.36
C LYS A 225 -1.86 19.95 3.62
N GLU A 226 -2.62 19.41 2.66
CA GLU A 226 -3.24 18.08 2.80
C GLU A 226 -2.21 16.96 2.99
N LEU A 227 -1.08 17.05 2.29
CA LEU A 227 0.03 16.10 2.44
C LEU A 227 0.63 16.20 3.84
N ILE A 228 0.91 17.41 4.31
CA ILE A 228 1.46 17.66 5.65
C ILE A 228 0.52 17.11 6.73
N LEU A 229 -0.79 17.32 6.58
CA LEU A 229 -1.80 16.82 7.52
C LEU A 229 -1.88 15.29 7.61
N ARG A 230 -1.38 14.55 6.61
CA ARG A 230 -1.46 13.08 6.53
C ARG A 230 -0.13 12.39 6.73
N PHE A 231 0.96 13.01 6.30
CA PHE A 231 2.27 12.39 6.22
C PHE A 231 3.33 13.06 7.11
N GLY A 232 3.09 14.27 7.60
CA GLY A 232 4.05 15.02 8.41
C GLY A 232 4.90 15.93 7.54
N ALA A 233 6.23 15.78 7.58
CA ALA A 233 7.10 16.61 6.76
C ALA A 233 6.98 16.22 5.27
N ILE A 234 7.23 17.19 4.41
CA ILE A 234 7.27 17.01 2.95
C ILE A 234 8.53 17.66 2.40
N LEU A 235 9.18 17.00 1.44
CA LEU A 235 10.31 17.53 0.71
C LEU A 235 9.80 18.03 -0.64
N ILE A 236 9.86 19.34 -0.89
CA ILE A 236 9.53 19.95 -2.16
C ILE A 236 10.79 20.62 -2.71
N ASP A 237 11.24 20.18 -3.88
CA ASP A 237 12.54 20.57 -4.44
C ASP A 237 13.68 20.28 -3.43
N GLU A 238 14.10 21.28 -2.66
CA GLU A 238 15.11 21.14 -1.59
C GLU A 238 14.60 21.63 -0.21
N MET A 239 13.34 22.02 -0.12
CA MET A 239 12.71 22.56 1.09
C MET A 239 12.03 21.44 1.86
N VAL A 240 12.31 21.34 3.16
CA VAL A 240 11.63 20.39 4.04
C VAL A 240 10.57 21.14 4.83
N ILE A 241 9.38 21.17 4.26
CA ILE A 241 8.23 21.88 4.82
C ILE A 241 7.59 21.02 5.91
N VAL A 242 7.38 21.62 7.06
CA VAL A 242 6.87 20.95 8.27
C VAL A 242 5.57 21.55 8.81
N GLY A 243 5.11 22.65 8.22
CA GLY A 243 3.90 23.31 8.63
C GLY A 243 3.64 24.60 7.89
N TRP A 244 2.65 25.34 8.35
CA TRP A 244 2.32 26.66 7.83
C TRP A 244 1.73 27.56 8.90
N LYS A 245 1.75 28.86 8.61
CA LYS A 245 1.05 29.85 9.41
C LYS A 245 0.61 31.07 8.60
N GLN A 246 -0.40 31.77 9.10
CA GLN A 246 -0.86 33.03 8.55
C GLN A 246 -0.38 34.20 9.42
N ILE A 247 0.20 35.23 8.80
CA ILE A 247 0.63 36.47 9.45
C ILE A 247 0.06 37.62 8.64
N ASN A 248 -0.69 38.54 9.26
CA ASN A 248 -1.29 39.70 8.58
C ASN A 248 -2.05 39.35 7.29
N ASN A 249 -2.84 38.26 7.33
CA ASN A 249 -3.58 37.68 6.20
C ASN A 249 -2.74 37.04 5.08
N GLU A 250 -1.41 37.06 5.18
CA GLU A 250 -0.52 36.38 4.25
C GLU A 250 -0.13 34.99 4.77
N SER A 251 0.01 34.02 3.87
CA SER A 251 0.32 32.64 4.23
C SER A 251 1.80 32.33 4.03
N TYR A 252 2.37 31.65 5.01
CA TYR A 252 3.79 31.29 5.07
C TYR A 252 3.97 29.80 5.35
N TRP A 253 4.99 29.20 4.75
CA TRP A 253 5.49 27.89 5.14
C TRP A 253 6.39 28.00 6.37
N ILE A 254 6.36 26.96 7.20
CA ILE A 254 7.38 26.69 8.20
C ILE A 254 8.31 25.66 7.57
N ASP A 255 9.53 26.08 7.27
CA ASP A 255 10.53 25.31 6.53
C ASP A 255 11.73 24.99 7.41
N ALA A 256 12.27 23.78 7.25
CA ALA A 256 13.56 23.42 7.78
C ALA A 256 14.61 23.61 6.68
N ILE A 257 15.23 24.79 6.68
CA ILE A 257 16.24 25.18 5.71
C ILE A 257 17.53 24.40 5.98
N LYS A 258 17.91 23.59 5.00
CA LYS A 258 19.18 22.87 4.94
C LYS A 258 20.33 23.84 4.67
N ASP A 259 21.41 23.69 5.43
CA ASP A 259 22.71 24.30 5.14
C ASP A 259 23.63 23.21 4.58
N ASP A 260 23.94 23.29 3.28
CA ASP A 260 24.75 22.30 2.58
C ASP A 260 26.24 22.33 2.96
N GLN A 261 26.73 23.45 3.50
CA GLN A 261 28.12 23.57 3.92
C GLN A 261 28.33 22.99 5.31
N GLU A 262 27.39 23.26 6.21
CA GLU A 262 27.47 22.81 7.60
C GLU A 262 26.72 21.50 7.85
N TYR A 263 26.03 20.94 6.84
CA TYR A 263 25.23 19.72 6.95
C TYR A 263 24.26 19.75 8.16
N LYS A 264 23.56 20.87 8.32
CA LYS A 264 22.61 21.12 9.42
C LYS A 264 21.28 21.64 8.87
N TYR A 265 20.28 21.78 9.75
CA TYR A 265 19.00 22.42 9.42
C TYR A 265 18.67 23.56 10.38
N THR A 266 18.03 24.60 9.87
CA THR A 266 17.53 25.75 10.66
C THR A 266 16.05 26.00 10.36
N GLY A 267 15.29 26.43 11.35
CA GLY A 267 13.88 26.74 11.16
C GLY A 267 13.68 28.14 10.58
N ALA A 268 12.82 28.27 9.57
CA ALA A 268 12.49 29.55 8.96
C ALA A 268 11.01 29.67 8.59
N ILE A 269 10.59 30.92 8.39
CA ILE A 269 9.27 31.29 7.87
C ILE A 269 9.50 31.82 6.47
N VAL A 270 8.90 31.17 5.48
CA VAL A 270 9.10 31.55 4.07
C VAL A 270 7.74 31.80 3.41
N PRO A 271 7.61 32.85 2.58
CA PRO A 271 6.37 33.11 1.85
C PRO A 271 5.89 31.88 1.09
N MET A 272 4.59 31.56 1.17
CA MET A 272 4.06 30.38 0.47
C MET A 272 4.22 30.43 -1.04
N ASP A 273 4.35 31.64 -1.56
CA ASP A 273 4.38 31.90 -2.98
C ASP A 273 5.71 31.55 -3.64
N ILE A 274 6.75 31.26 -2.85
CA ILE A 274 8.00 30.65 -3.30
C ILE A 274 7.72 29.28 -3.95
N VAL A 275 6.71 28.56 -3.47
CA VAL A 275 6.30 27.23 -3.98
C VAL A 275 5.11 27.32 -4.94
N LYS A 276 4.91 28.46 -5.62
CA LYS A 276 3.74 28.74 -6.49
C LYS A 276 3.44 27.64 -7.52
N LYS A 277 4.46 26.92 -8.00
CA LYS A 277 4.32 25.71 -8.83
C LYS A 277 5.40 24.71 -8.46
N CYS A 278 5.05 23.75 -7.62
CA CYS A 278 5.93 22.63 -7.32
C CYS A 278 5.97 21.65 -8.50
N HIS A 279 7.17 21.36 -9.01
CA HIS A 279 7.43 20.38 -10.06
C HIS A 279 7.53 18.95 -9.54
N GLY A 280 7.64 18.78 -8.23
CA GLY A 280 7.39 17.55 -7.54
C GLY A 280 7.98 17.52 -6.15
N GLY A 281 7.68 16.46 -5.42
CA GLY A 281 8.18 16.31 -4.06
C GLY A 281 7.99 14.92 -3.50
N TYR A 282 8.50 14.73 -2.30
CA TYR A 282 8.56 13.44 -1.63
C TYR A 282 7.89 13.50 -0.26
N VAL A 283 7.14 12.45 0.06
CA VAL A 283 6.57 12.21 1.38
C VAL A 283 6.91 10.79 1.83
N LEU A 284 6.87 10.55 3.13
CA LEU A 284 6.86 9.19 3.66
C LEU A 284 5.43 8.76 3.93
N PHE A 285 5.02 7.67 3.31
CA PHE A 285 3.68 7.11 3.52
C PHE A 285 3.77 5.68 4.02
N LYS A 286 2.85 5.31 4.91
CA LYS A 286 2.76 3.94 5.39
C LYS A 286 2.22 3.08 4.26
N PHE A 287 3.06 2.18 3.73
CA PHE A 287 2.65 1.32 2.63
C PHE A 287 1.44 0.49 3.08
N PRO A 288 0.30 0.61 2.38
CA PRO A 288 -0.89 -0.10 2.81
C PRO A 288 -0.61 -1.59 2.75
N SER A 289 -0.79 -2.30 3.86
CA SER A 289 -0.77 -3.77 3.89
C SER A 289 -1.95 -4.38 3.08
N ARG A 290 -2.65 -3.56 2.28
CA ARG A 290 -3.86 -3.90 1.52
C ARG A 290 -3.61 -4.93 0.42
N PHE A 291 -2.35 -5.29 0.16
CA PHE A 291 -2.00 -6.53 -0.56
C PHE A 291 -2.18 -7.81 0.27
N ASN A 292 -3.08 -7.81 1.26
CA ASN A 292 -3.94 -8.97 1.47
C ASN A 292 -4.90 -9.11 0.27
N MET A 293 -4.35 -9.28 -0.94
CA MET A 293 -5.08 -9.78 -2.11
C MET A 293 -5.81 -11.07 -1.74
N ILE A 294 -5.25 -11.86 -0.82
CA ILE A 294 -5.93 -13.01 -0.21
C ILE A 294 -7.25 -12.60 0.46
N GLY A 295 -7.31 -11.48 1.22
CA GLY A 295 -8.55 -11.03 1.85
C GLY A 295 -9.60 -10.55 0.86
N LEU A 296 -9.18 -9.88 -0.23
CA LEU A 296 -10.10 -9.44 -1.30
C LEU A 296 -10.55 -10.61 -2.17
N ILE A 297 -9.65 -11.53 -2.54
CA ILE A 297 -9.95 -12.77 -3.26
C ILE A 297 -10.88 -13.65 -2.42
N LEU A 298 -10.58 -13.86 -1.13
CA LEU A 298 -11.48 -14.58 -0.23
C LEU A 298 -12.82 -13.84 -0.10
N GLY A 299 -12.82 -12.52 0.03
CA GLY A 299 -14.04 -11.72 0.05
C GLY A 299 -14.90 -11.88 -1.20
N ILE A 300 -14.28 -11.92 -2.39
CA ILE A 300 -14.98 -12.18 -3.66
C ILE A 300 -15.50 -13.61 -3.71
N ILE A 301 -14.68 -14.61 -3.36
CA ILE A 301 -15.09 -16.03 -3.35
C ILE A 301 -16.28 -16.24 -2.40
N PHE A 302 -16.18 -15.73 -1.16
CA PHE A 302 -17.27 -15.82 -0.19
C PHE A 302 -18.50 -15.01 -0.63
N GLY A 303 -18.30 -13.82 -1.22
CA GLY A 303 -19.38 -13.00 -1.76
C GLY A 303 -20.15 -13.71 -2.88
N VAL A 304 -19.47 -14.38 -3.80
CA VAL A 304 -20.09 -15.17 -4.87
C VAL A 304 -20.81 -16.40 -4.33
N LEU A 305 -20.22 -17.12 -3.37
CA LEU A 305 -20.85 -18.29 -2.73
C LEU A 305 -22.10 -17.92 -1.92
N PHE A 306 -22.06 -16.84 -1.14
CA PHE A 306 -23.25 -16.39 -0.40
C PHE A 306 -24.30 -15.80 -1.34
N GLY A 307 -23.88 -15.05 -2.35
CA GLY A 307 -24.77 -14.49 -3.37
C GLY A 307 -25.54 -15.59 -4.11
N SER A 308 -24.88 -16.70 -4.48
CA SER A 308 -25.54 -17.81 -5.18
C SER A 308 -26.54 -18.57 -4.29
N VAL A 309 -26.26 -18.75 -3.00
CA VAL A 309 -27.21 -19.37 -2.05
C VAL A 309 -28.46 -18.50 -1.88
N ILE A 310 -28.30 -17.18 -1.78
CA ILE A 310 -29.44 -16.25 -1.69
C ILE A 310 -30.27 -16.30 -2.98
N ILE A 311 -29.63 -16.31 -4.15
CA ILE A 311 -30.34 -16.42 -5.43
C ILE A 311 -31.11 -17.75 -5.52
N MET A 312 -30.50 -18.87 -5.12
CA MET A 312 -31.17 -20.18 -5.08
C MET A 312 -32.39 -20.17 -4.16
N ALA A 313 -32.27 -19.59 -2.96
CA ALA A 313 -33.39 -19.46 -2.01
C ALA A 313 -34.52 -18.58 -2.56
N ILE A 314 -34.19 -17.51 -3.28
CA ILE A 314 -35.19 -16.65 -3.96
C ILE A 314 -35.90 -17.43 -5.06
N ILE A 315 -35.17 -18.23 -5.86
CA ILE A 315 -35.75 -19.07 -6.91
C ILE A 315 -36.69 -20.11 -6.30
N GLU A 316 -36.26 -20.82 -5.24
CA GLU A 316 -37.12 -21.78 -4.52
C GLU A 316 -38.37 -21.10 -3.95
N PHE A 317 -38.22 -19.91 -3.36
CA PHE A 317 -39.36 -19.14 -2.85
C PHE A 317 -40.33 -18.74 -3.97
N MET A 318 -39.82 -18.27 -5.12
CA MET A 318 -40.65 -17.92 -6.27
C MET A 318 -41.38 -19.15 -6.84
N ILE A 319 -40.72 -20.30 -6.92
CA ILE A 319 -41.36 -21.56 -7.33
C ILE A 319 -42.47 -21.93 -6.34
N CYS A 320 -42.21 -21.85 -5.04
CA CYS A 320 -43.21 -22.13 -4.01
C CYS A 320 -44.43 -21.19 -4.07
N VAL A 321 -44.21 -19.88 -4.26
CA VAL A 321 -45.30 -18.89 -4.38
C VAL A 321 -46.11 -19.12 -5.66
N CYS A 322 -45.46 -19.35 -6.80
CA CYS A 322 -46.15 -19.66 -8.05
C CYS A 322 -46.97 -20.97 -7.97
N CYS A 323 -46.50 -21.96 -7.22
CA CYS A 323 -47.26 -23.18 -6.95
C CYS A 323 -48.43 -22.94 -5.97
N PHE A 324 -48.26 -22.04 -5.01
CA PHE A 324 -49.28 -21.73 -4.01
C PHE A 324 -50.45 -20.91 -4.60
N ASP A 325 -50.16 -19.93 -5.46
CA ASP A 325 -51.20 -19.15 -6.14
C ASP A 325 -51.99 -19.97 -7.18
N ASN A 326 -51.44 -21.11 -7.63
CA ASN A 326 -52.14 -22.09 -8.46
C ASN A 326 -52.98 -23.12 -7.68
N MET A 327 -53.18 -22.96 -6.35
CA MET A 327 -54.12 -23.81 -5.59
C MET A 327 -55.60 -23.62 -5.95
N ASN A 328 -55.94 -22.75 -6.91
CA ASN A 328 -57.26 -22.74 -7.55
C ASN A 328 -57.35 -23.64 -8.82
N CYS A 329 -56.31 -24.40 -9.18
CA CYS A 329 -56.35 -25.35 -10.30
C CYS A 329 -56.93 -26.74 -9.97
N CYS A 330 -57.73 -26.87 -8.89
CA CYS A 330 -58.45 -28.10 -8.56
C CYS A 330 -59.97 -28.04 -8.83
N GLU A 331 -60.43 -27.17 -9.73
CA GLU A 331 -61.80 -27.21 -10.26
C GLU A 331 -61.92 -27.64 -11.73
N CYS A 332 -60.84 -28.02 -12.40
CA CYS A 332 -60.89 -28.62 -13.75
C CYS A 332 -60.56 -30.12 -13.74
N CYS A 333 -61.24 -30.89 -12.89
CA CYS A 333 -61.30 -32.36 -13.01
C CYS A 333 -62.39 -32.78 -14.02
N GLU A 334 -62.24 -32.39 -15.29
CA GLU A 334 -62.87 -33.06 -16.45
C GLU A 334 -61.95 -32.97 -17.68
N CYS A 335 -60.69 -33.38 -17.56
CA CYS A 335 -59.83 -33.71 -18.72
C CYS A 335 -58.86 -34.81 -18.33
N CYS A 336 -59.18 -36.03 -18.76
CA CYS A 336 -58.53 -37.28 -18.38
C CYS A 336 -57.21 -37.56 -19.16
N SER A 337 -56.44 -36.53 -19.55
CA SER A 337 -55.28 -36.71 -20.44
C SER A 337 -53.99 -35.99 -20.03
N CYS A 338 -53.86 -35.49 -18.80
CA CYS A 338 -52.63 -34.89 -18.31
C CYS A 338 -52.07 -35.62 -17.09
N CYS A 339 -51.69 -36.90 -17.26
CA CYS A 339 -50.92 -37.64 -16.27
C CYS A 339 -49.44 -37.63 -16.64
N GLU A 340 -48.74 -36.53 -16.39
CA GLU A 340 -47.27 -36.51 -16.29
C GLU A 340 -46.73 -35.34 -15.43
N CYS A 341 -47.49 -34.90 -14.42
CA CYS A 341 -46.98 -33.97 -13.41
C CYS A 341 -46.67 -34.69 -12.10
N ALA A 342 -45.40 -34.68 -11.70
CA ALA A 342 -44.83 -35.33 -10.51
C ALA A 342 -45.31 -34.74 -9.15
N CYS A 343 -46.31 -33.87 -9.13
CA CYS A 343 -46.73 -33.12 -7.93
C CYS A 343 -48.01 -33.65 -7.26
N CYS A 344 -48.65 -34.70 -7.77
CA CYS A 344 -49.85 -35.27 -7.14
C CYS A 344 -49.58 -36.67 -6.57
N GLN A 345 -49.20 -36.75 -5.30
CA GLN A 345 -49.18 -38.02 -4.55
C GLN A 345 -50.59 -38.35 -4.04
N CYS A 346 -51.42 -38.97 -4.88
CA CYS A 346 -52.63 -39.65 -4.41
C CYS A 346 -52.23 -40.99 -3.75
N LYS A 347 -52.40 -41.09 -2.43
CA LYS A 347 -52.18 -42.32 -1.65
C LYS A 347 -53.17 -43.41 -2.04
N CYS A 348 -52.70 -44.42 -2.79
CA CYS A 348 -53.36 -45.72 -2.87
C CYS A 348 -52.76 -46.64 -1.81
N ASN A 349 -53.56 -47.05 -0.82
CA ASN A 349 -53.15 -48.00 0.22
C ASN A 349 -53.07 -49.42 -0.36
N GLY A 350 -51.85 -49.94 -0.51
CA GLY A 350 -51.55 -51.36 -0.75
C GLY A 350 -50.94 -52.02 0.49
N PRO A 351 -51.14 -53.35 0.70
CA PRO A 351 -50.96 -53.99 2.00
C PRO A 351 -49.50 -54.29 2.39
N GLN A 352 -49.30 -54.32 3.70
CA GLN A 352 -48.04 -54.53 4.42
C GLN A 352 -47.49 -55.96 4.29
N ILE A 353 -46.16 -56.10 4.15
CA ILE A 353 -45.41 -57.28 4.57
C ILE A 353 -44.16 -56.83 5.34
N PHE A 354 -43.97 -57.48 6.49
CA PHE A 354 -43.00 -57.22 7.57
C PHE A 354 -41.74 -58.14 7.41
N PRO A 355 -40.72 -58.10 8.29
CA PRO A 355 -39.32 -57.77 7.97
C PRO A 355 -38.33 -58.96 8.07
N GLN A 356 -37.06 -58.77 7.66
CA GLN A 356 -35.94 -59.62 8.11
C GLN A 356 -34.63 -58.83 8.35
N ILE A 357 -34.36 -58.54 9.63
CA ILE A 357 -33.18 -58.84 10.48
C ILE A 357 -31.79 -59.10 9.81
N LEU A 358 -30.82 -58.19 10.10
CA LEU A 358 -29.38 -58.32 10.52
C LEU A 358 -28.37 -59.26 9.75
N PRO A 359 -27.05 -59.27 10.05
CA PRO A 359 -26.02 -58.21 10.01
C PRO A 359 -24.65 -58.68 9.42
N ALA A 360 -23.66 -57.76 9.46
CA ALA A 360 -22.24 -57.97 9.78
C ALA A 360 -21.24 -58.60 8.78
N ASN A 361 -20.07 -57.94 8.75
CA ASN A 361 -18.70 -58.40 8.47
C ASN A 361 -18.19 -58.50 7.03
N GLY A 362 -17.01 -57.87 6.84
CA GLY A 362 -15.85 -58.60 6.32
C GLY A 362 -15.27 -58.19 4.97
N ILE A 363 -14.33 -57.24 4.99
CA ILE A 363 -12.91 -57.44 4.62
C ILE A 363 -12.55 -58.13 3.26
N ILE A 364 -11.80 -57.36 2.44
CA ILE A 364 -10.65 -57.70 1.56
C ILE A 364 -10.85 -57.97 0.04
N ARG A 365 -10.19 -57.06 -0.70
CA ARG A 365 -9.34 -57.14 -1.93
C ARG A 365 -9.91 -57.48 -3.31
N ASP A 366 -9.49 -56.59 -4.22
CA ASP A 366 -8.88 -56.82 -5.54
C ASP A 366 -9.27 -58.07 -6.32
N LEU A 367 -9.79 -57.86 -7.54
CA LEU A 367 -8.99 -57.99 -8.76
C LEU A 367 -9.80 -57.52 -9.97
N SER A 368 -9.05 -56.93 -10.90
CA SER A 368 -9.37 -56.70 -12.31
C SER A 368 -10.19 -57.82 -12.97
N VAL A 369 -11.01 -57.47 -13.97
CA VAL A 369 -10.85 -57.93 -15.37
C VAL A 369 -11.88 -57.21 -16.25
N ALA A 370 -11.43 -56.90 -17.47
CA ALA A 370 -12.11 -56.26 -18.57
C ALA A 370 -13.35 -57.01 -19.07
N GLY A 371 -14.25 -56.26 -19.71
CA GLY A 371 -15.32 -56.80 -20.55
C GLY A 371 -15.73 -55.76 -21.58
N GLU A 372 -15.32 -55.98 -22.83
CA GLU A 372 -15.79 -55.28 -24.02
C GLU A 372 -17.29 -55.54 -24.24
N CYS A 373 -18.00 -54.54 -24.77
CA CYS A 373 -19.13 -54.77 -25.68
C CYS A 373 -19.24 -53.60 -26.67
N ALA A 374 -19.03 -53.93 -27.93
CA ALA A 374 -19.27 -53.09 -29.09
C ALA A 374 -20.76 -52.79 -29.29
N LYS A 375 -21.08 -51.64 -29.89
CA LYS A 375 -22.01 -51.60 -31.01
C LYS A 375 -21.89 -50.31 -31.85
N SER A 376 -21.98 -50.58 -33.14
CA SER A 376 -21.95 -49.74 -34.34
C SER A 376 -23.15 -48.80 -34.52
N MET A 377 -22.96 -47.74 -35.32
CA MET A 377 -23.86 -47.24 -36.38
C MET A 377 -23.08 -46.19 -37.20
N GLN A 378 -22.77 -46.46 -38.49
CA GLN A 378 -23.47 -46.00 -39.72
C GLN A 378 -23.41 -44.47 -39.88
N ASP A 379 -22.88 -43.87 -40.96
CA ASP A 379 -22.45 -44.32 -42.31
C ASP A 379 -21.17 -43.59 -42.75
#